data_AF-A0A1V5KXQ7-F1
#
_entry.id   AF-A0A1V5KXQ7-F1
#
_cell.length_a   1.000
_cell.length_b   1.000
_cell.length_c   1.000
_cell.angle_alpha   90.00
_cell.angle_beta   90.00
_cell.angle_gamma   90.00
#
_symmetry.space_group_name_H-M   'P 1'
#
loop_
_entity.id
_entity.type
_entity.pdbx_description
1 polymer ?
#
loop_
_entity_poly.entity_id
_entity_poly.type
_entity_poly.pdbx_seq_one_letter_code
_entity_poly.pdbx_strand_id
1 'polypeptide(L)'
;MKKQSINVICLTGWLLLLALIHCAGPHQRILRPGTAADGKSITLPDTWLISPTGRSLPLPGDMAMRIIVGPDGGRAFVNTAGWHNHSINLIDLTTEK
;
A
#
# COMPACT_ATOMS: atom_id res chain seq x y z
N MET A 1 24.58 56.26 10.26
CA MET A 1 24.50 55.05 11.11
C MET A 1 23.15 54.32 11.08
N LYS A 2 21.97 54.98 11.17
CA LYS A 2 20.67 54.27 11.25
C LYS A 2 20.30 53.38 10.03
N LYS A 3 20.68 53.75 8.80
CA LYS A 3 20.37 52.96 7.59
C LYS A 3 21.11 51.61 7.53
N GLN A 4 22.35 51.54 8.00
CA GLN A 4 23.12 50.29 8.03
C GLN A 4 22.50 49.28 9.00
N SER A 5 22.01 49.75 10.14
CA SER A 5 21.33 48.92 11.15
C SER A 5 20.05 48.26 10.59
N ILE A 6 19.28 49.01 9.80
CA ILE A 6 18.02 48.52 9.20
C ILE A 6 18.28 47.44 8.13
N ASN A 7 19.29 47.65 7.28
CA ASN A 7 19.65 46.68 6.24
C ASN A 7 20.16 45.36 6.83
N VAL A 8 20.93 45.41 7.92
CA VAL A 8 21.42 44.21 8.61
C VAL A 8 20.27 43.43 9.23
N ILE A 9 19.33 44.09 9.91
CA ILE A 9 18.16 43.43 10.51
C ILE A 9 17.29 42.76 9.44
N CYS A 10 17.06 43.44 8.31
CA CYS A 10 16.26 42.89 7.23
C CYS A 10 16.93 41.68 6.57
N LEU A 11 18.25 41.73 6.35
CA LEU A 11 19.01 40.62 5.79
C LEU A 11 19.04 39.41 6.74
N THR A 12 19.24 39.64 8.05
CA THR A 12 19.19 38.56 9.05
C THR A 12 17.80 37.95 9.16
N GLY A 13 16.73 38.76 9.06
CA GLY A 13 15.35 38.27 9.05
C GLY A 13 15.04 37.40 7.84
N TRP A 14 15.52 37.80 6.65
CA TRP A 14 15.38 37.02 5.42
C TRP A 14 16.14 35.70 5.48
N LEU A 15 17.38 35.70 5.99
CA LEU A 15 18.17 34.49 6.17
C LEU A 15 17.50 33.52 7.16
N LEU A 16 16.93 34.03 8.26
CA LEU A 16 16.18 33.22 9.22
C LEU A 16 14.92 32.61 8.62
N LEU A 17 14.17 33.39 7.82
CA LEU A 17 12.98 32.89 7.12
C LEU A 17 13.34 31.78 6.12
N LEU A 18 14.40 31.97 5.33
CA LEU A 18 14.87 30.97 4.37
C LEU A 18 15.33 29.67 5.04
N ALA A 19 15.99 29.76 6.21
CA ALA A 19 16.39 28.60 7.00
C ALA A 19 15.19 27.83 7.55
N LEU A 20 14.15 28.54 8.03
CA LEU A 20 12.92 27.91 8.54
C LEU A 20 12.17 27.14 7.45
N ILE A 21 12.11 27.67 6.22
CA ILE A 21 11.47 27.00 5.08
C ILE A 21 12.23 25.71 4.70
N HIS A 22 13.55 25.69 4.80
CA HIS A 22 14.36 24.49 4.52
C HIS A 22 14.24 23.41 5.60
N CYS A 23 14.11 23.79 6.87
CA CYS A 23 13.87 22.82 7.96
C CYS A 23 12.47 22.20 7.87
N ALA A 24 11.49 22.92 7.32
CA ALA A 24 10.13 22.41 7.06
C ALA A 24 10.03 21.67 5.72
N GLY A 25 11.06 20.87 5.37
CA GLY A 25 11.08 20.04 4.17
C GLY A 25 9.81 19.18 4.06
N PRO A 26 9.42 18.76 2.84
CA PRO A 26 8.19 18.01 2.63
C PRO A 26 8.20 16.77 3.51
N HIS A 27 7.24 16.70 4.44
CA HIS A 27 7.06 15.54 5.30
C HIS A 27 6.72 14.36 4.38
N GLN A 28 7.71 13.51 4.10
CA GLN A 28 7.45 12.32 3.30
C GLN A 28 6.42 11.49 4.05
N ARG A 29 5.25 11.35 3.43
CA ARG A 29 4.16 10.57 3.99
C ARG A 29 4.58 9.12 3.86
N ILE A 30 4.90 8.48 4.98
CA ILE A 30 5.26 7.06 5.01
C ILE A 30 4.04 6.29 4.49
N LEU A 31 4.13 5.77 3.27
CA LEU A 31 3.16 4.85 2.70
C LEU A 31 3.30 3.53 3.46
N ARG A 32 2.29 3.22 4.27
CA ARG A 32 2.23 1.95 4.98
C ARG A 32 1.58 0.90 4.08
N PRO A 33 2.04 -0.35 4.12
CA PRO A 33 1.37 -1.44 3.41
C PRO A 33 -0.09 -1.58 3.87
N GLY A 34 -0.94 -2.04 2.97
CA GLY A 34 -2.36 -2.21 3.21
C GLY A 34 -3.23 -1.40 2.24
N THR A 35 -4.47 -1.14 2.62
CA THR A 35 -5.43 -0.45 1.76
C THR A 35 -4.91 0.94 1.36
N ALA A 36 -4.81 1.18 0.06
CA ALA A 36 -4.38 2.45 -0.48
C ALA A 36 -5.45 3.54 -0.24
N ALA A 37 -5.06 4.80 -0.43
CA ALA A 37 -5.94 5.95 -0.22
C ALA A 37 -7.18 5.96 -1.15
N ASP A 38 -7.15 5.21 -2.26
CA ASP A 38 -8.27 5.05 -3.18
C ASP A 38 -9.34 4.06 -2.67
N GLY A 39 -9.06 3.32 -1.59
CA GLY A 39 -9.92 2.28 -1.05
C GLY A 39 -10.08 1.03 -1.91
N LYS A 40 -9.35 0.92 -3.03
CA LYS A 40 -9.49 -0.15 -4.04
C LYS A 40 -8.20 -0.95 -4.23
N SER A 41 -7.06 -0.27 -4.12
CA SER A 41 -5.75 -0.88 -4.33
C SER A 41 -5.10 -1.26 -3.00
N ILE A 42 -4.14 -2.17 -3.06
CA ILE A 42 -3.28 -2.52 -1.93
C ILE A 42 -1.88 -1.96 -2.19
N THR A 43 -1.37 -1.23 -1.20
CA THR A 43 0.03 -0.78 -1.15
C THR A 43 0.89 -1.92 -0.63
N LEU A 44 1.91 -2.28 -1.39
CA LEU A 44 2.90 -3.29 -1.04
C LEU A 44 4.01 -2.73 -0.14
N PRO A 45 4.83 -3.59 0.51
CA PRO A 45 5.99 -3.18 1.31
C PRO A 45 7.02 -2.30 0.57
N ASP A 46 7.10 -2.44 -0.75
CA ASP A 46 7.98 -1.66 -1.64
C ASP A 46 7.29 -0.44 -2.25
N THR A 47 6.11 -0.05 -1.73
CA THR A 47 5.27 1.07 -2.18
C THR A 47 4.62 0.93 -3.55
N TRP A 48 4.74 -0.23 -4.21
CA TRP A 48 3.94 -0.52 -5.40
C TRP A 48 2.45 -0.67 -5.04
N LEU A 49 1.59 -0.41 -6.03
CA LEU A 49 0.14 -0.56 -5.90
C LEU A 49 -0.34 -1.74 -6.74
N ILE A 50 -1.18 -2.59 -6.15
CA ILE A 50 -1.91 -3.63 -6.86
C ILE A 50 -3.40 -3.36 -6.74
N SER A 51 -4.09 -3.21 -7.87
CA SER A 51 -5.55 -3.23 -7.95
C SER A 51 -6.02 -4.66 -8.24
N PRO A 52 -6.74 -5.32 -7.32
CA PRO A 52 -7.21 -6.69 -7.55
C PRO A 52 -8.23 -6.73 -8.70
N THR A 53 -8.13 -7.76 -9.54
CA THR A 53 -9.17 -8.12 -10.50
C THR A 53 -10.19 -9.02 -9.81
N GLY A 54 -11.42 -8.53 -9.64
CA GLY A 54 -12.49 -9.26 -8.94
C GLY A 54 -12.48 -9.06 -7.42
N ARG A 55 -13.02 -10.02 -6.67
CA ARG A 55 -13.10 -9.98 -5.19
C ARG A 55 -12.32 -11.13 -4.55
N SER A 56 -11.85 -10.91 -3.32
CA SER A 56 -11.30 -11.99 -2.51
C SER A 56 -12.39 -12.98 -2.12
N LEU A 57 -12.13 -14.27 -2.31
CA LEU A 57 -13.01 -15.35 -1.87
C LEU A 57 -12.48 -15.95 -0.56
N PRO A 58 -13.27 -15.98 0.53
CA PRO A 58 -12.87 -16.69 1.73
C PRO A 58 -12.72 -18.18 1.42
N LEU A 59 -11.55 -18.72 1.77
CA LEU A 59 -11.27 -20.15 1.67
C LEU A 59 -11.49 -20.81 3.02
N PRO A 60 -11.99 -22.06 3.05
CA PRO A 60 -12.02 -22.84 4.28
C PRO A 60 -10.61 -23.33 4.64
N GLY A 61 -10.32 -23.35 5.93
CA GLY A 61 -9.02 -23.73 6.47
C GLY A 61 -8.04 -22.56 6.49
N ASP A 62 -6.76 -22.85 6.24
CA ASP A 62 -5.67 -21.89 6.39
C ASP A 62 -5.28 -21.20 5.07
N MET A 63 -4.01 -20.79 4.99
CA MET A 63 -3.38 -20.15 3.86
C MET A 63 -3.46 -21.02 2.59
N ALA A 64 -3.80 -20.37 1.47
CA ALA A 64 -3.69 -20.98 0.15
C ALA A 64 -2.22 -21.26 -0.16
N MET A 65 -1.89 -22.53 -0.35
CA MET A 65 -0.54 -22.99 -0.65
C MET A 65 -0.31 -23.10 -2.16
N ARG A 66 -1.31 -23.62 -2.88
CA ARG A 66 -1.26 -23.81 -4.33
C ARG A 66 -2.64 -23.63 -4.93
N ILE A 67 -2.69 -22.92 -6.04
CA ILE A 67 -3.88 -22.70 -6.86
C ILE A 67 -3.60 -23.29 -8.25
N ILE A 68 -4.50 -24.14 -8.74
CA ILE A 68 -4.47 -24.66 -10.11
C ILE A 68 -5.80 -24.35 -10.76
N VAL A 69 -5.78 -23.67 -11.90
CA VAL A 69 -6.97 -23.39 -12.71
C VAL A 69 -7.17 -24.54 -13.69
N GLY A 70 -8.41 -25.00 -13.82
CA GLY A 70 -8.80 -26.04 -14.78
C GLY A 70 -8.60 -25.58 -16.23
N PRO A 71 -8.47 -26.52 -17.20
CA PRO A 71 -8.22 -26.17 -18.60
C PRO A 71 -9.33 -25.32 -19.24
N ASP A 72 -10.56 -25.44 -18.75
CA ASP A 72 -11.73 -24.68 -19.18
C ASP A 72 -11.82 -23.29 -18.55
N GLY A 73 -10.95 -22.97 -17.58
CA GLY A 73 -10.96 -21.71 -16.85
C GLY A 73 -12.15 -21.54 -15.90
N GLY A 74 -13.04 -22.52 -15.80
CA GLY A 74 -14.29 -22.41 -15.03
C GLY A 74 -14.14 -22.81 -13.57
N ARG A 75 -13.05 -23.52 -13.23
CA ARG A 75 -12.82 -24.05 -11.88
C ARG A 75 -11.39 -23.83 -11.43
N ALA A 76 -11.21 -23.64 -10.13
CA ALA A 76 -9.91 -23.66 -9.48
C ALA A 76 -9.87 -24.71 -8.38
N PHE A 77 -8.73 -25.39 -8.26
CA PHE A 77 -8.39 -26.27 -7.15
C PHE A 77 -7.41 -25.52 -6.26
N VAL A 78 -7.78 -25.32 -5.00
CA VAL A 78 -6.96 -24.60 -4.02
C VAL A 78 -6.63 -25.50 -2.85
N ASN A 79 -5.35 -25.81 -2.69
CA ASN A 79 -4.83 -26.47 -1.51
C ASN A 79 -4.70 -25.45 -0.38
N THR A 80 -5.40 -25.66 0.74
CA THR A 80 -5.21 -24.90 1.98
C THR A 80 -4.52 -25.76 3.03
N ALA A 81 -3.45 -25.22 3.62
CA ALA A 81 -2.70 -25.90 4.67
C ALA A 81 -2.04 -24.92 5.64
N GLY A 82 -1.69 -25.44 6.82
CA GLY A 82 -1.16 -24.66 7.92
C GLY A 82 -1.39 -25.35 9.26
N TRP A 83 -2.01 -24.62 10.19
CA TRP A 83 -2.32 -25.04 11.55
C TRP A 83 -3.57 -25.93 11.67
N HIS A 84 -4.62 -25.64 10.89
CA HIS A 84 -5.89 -26.36 10.82
C HIS A 84 -5.85 -27.52 9.81
N ASN A 85 -7.00 -28.18 9.64
CA ASN A 85 -7.17 -29.29 8.70
C ASN A 85 -6.83 -28.86 7.27
N HIS A 86 -5.95 -29.62 6.64
CA HIS A 86 -5.57 -29.39 5.25
C HIS A 86 -6.67 -29.91 4.33
N SER A 87 -7.00 -29.14 3.29
CA SER A 87 -8.03 -29.52 2.32
C SER A 87 -7.68 -29.08 0.91
N ILE A 88 -8.34 -29.73 -0.06
CA ILE A 88 -8.39 -29.27 -1.45
C ILE A 88 -9.79 -28.72 -1.68
N ASN A 89 -9.85 -27.44 -2.03
CA ASN A 89 -11.08 -26.72 -2.27
C ASN A 89 -11.32 -26.61 -3.76
N LEU A 90 -12.50 -27.05 -4.20
CA LEU A 90 -12.95 -26.84 -5.58
C LEU A 90 -13.81 -25.59 -5.61
N ILE A 91 -13.37 -24.61 -6.38
CA ILE A 91 -14.04 -23.32 -6.52
C ILE A 91 -14.56 -23.22 -7.95
N ASP A 92 -15.84 -22.90 -8.10
CA ASP A 92 -16.40 -22.48 -9.38
C ASP A 92 -16.08 -21.00 -9.59
N LEU A 93 -15.30 -20.67 -10.62
CA LEU A 93 -14.83 -19.30 -10.88
C LEU A 93 -15.90 -18.40 -11.53
N THR A 94 -16.99 -18.99 -12.03
CA THR A 94 -18.11 -18.21 -12.58
C THR A 94 -19.04 -17.75 -11.47
N THR A 95 -19.29 -18.62 -10.50
CA THR A 95 -20.17 -18.33 -9.36
C THR A 95 -19.41 -17.87 -8.12
N GLU A 96 -18.08 -18.01 -8.13
CA GLU A 96 -17.17 -17.68 -7.04
C GLU A 96 -17.62 -18.32 -5.71
N LYS A 97 -17.83 -19.64 -5.76
CA LYS A 97 -18.27 -20.49 -4.65
C LYS A 97 -17.40 -21.72 -4.52
#